data_AF-A0A2T7DLU5-F1
#
_entry.id   AF-A0A2T7DLU5-F1
#
_cell.length_a   1.000
_cell.length_b   1.000
_cell.length_c   1.000
_cell.angle_alpha   90.00
_cell.angle_beta   90.00
_cell.angle_gamma   90.00
#
_symmetry.space_group_name_H-M   'P 1'
#
loop_
_entity.id
_entity.type
_entity.pdbx_description
1 polymer ?
#
loop_
_entity_poly.entity_id
_entity_poly.type
_entity_poly.pdbx_seq_one_letter_code
_entity_poly.pdbx_strand_id
1 'polypeptide(L)'
;MQPFGQIPAFQDGDLILTESRAISKYILRKGGSDLLRQSNLSESATVDVWLEVENAHFNSAMSPIIFQSFVVPSFLGGETDMKIIKENLEKLKTALEVYEARLSRLKYLAGDFVSLEDISHFPAAYYLLGGPHASVLYAFGSLSSWTSGA
;
A
#
# COMPACT_ATOMS: atom_id res chain seq x y z
N MET A 1 0.30 -12.59 -20.75
CA MET A 1 1.06 -12.95 -19.52
C MET A 1 2.09 -11.87 -19.24
N GLN A 2 2.41 -11.61 -17.97
CA GLN A 2 3.14 -10.41 -17.53
C GLN A 2 4.60 -10.39 -18.07
N PRO A 3 5.01 -9.34 -18.82
CA PRO A 3 6.26 -9.34 -19.57
C PRO A 3 7.53 -9.21 -18.72
N PHE A 4 7.40 -8.86 -17.44
CA PHE A 4 8.51 -8.75 -16.49
C PHE A 4 8.66 -9.99 -15.59
N GLY A 5 7.87 -11.05 -15.82
CA GLY A 5 7.92 -12.28 -15.03
C GLY A 5 7.42 -12.14 -13.58
N GLN A 6 6.61 -11.11 -13.30
CA GLN A 6 6.07 -10.83 -11.97
C GLN A 6 4.58 -11.22 -11.86
N ILE A 7 4.13 -11.43 -10.63
CA ILE A 7 2.72 -11.57 -10.27
C ILE A 7 2.22 -10.29 -9.59
N PRO A 8 0.92 -9.93 -9.73
CA PRO A 8 -0.14 -10.66 -10.42
C PRO A 8 -0.28 -10.35 -11.92
N ALA A 9 -0.89 -11.28 -12.64
CA ALA A 9 -1.50 -11.08 -13.95
C ALA A 9 -2.99 -11.43 -13.86
N PHE A 10 -3.83 -10.75 -14.63
CA PHE A 10 -5.28 -10.95 -14.65
C PHE A 10 -5.78 -11.01 -16.09
N GLN A 11 -6.80 -11.83 -16.35
CA GLN A 11 -7.41 -11.96 -17.68
C GLN A 11 -8.93 -11.89 -17.57
N ASP A 12 -9.54 -11.07 -18.41
CA ASP A 12 -11.00 -11.01 -18.61
C ASP A 12 -11.31 -11.08 -20.11
N GLY A 13 -11.73 -12.26 -20.58
CA GLY A 13 -11.83 -12.55 -22.02
C GLY A 13 -10.47 -12.40 -22.70
N ASP A 14 -10.40 -11.54 -23.72
CA ASP A 14 -9.18 -11.25 -24.47
C ASP A 14 -8.31 -10.16 -23.80
N LEU A 15 -8.84 -9.45 -22.80
CA LEU A 15 -8.09 -8.41 -22.09
C LEU A 15 -7.15 -9.05 -21.07
N ILE A 16 -5.85 -8.75 -21.21
CA ILE A 16 -4.82 -9.17 -20.25
C ILE A 16 -4.29 -7.93 -19.54
N LEU A 17 -4.36 -7.93 -18.21
CA LEU A 17 -3.90 -6.87 -17.34
C LEU A 17 -2.78 -7.37 -16.43
N THR A 18 -1.90 -6.44 -16.10
CA THR A 18 -0.76 -6.62 -15.21
C THR A 18 -0.69 -5.43 -14.28
N GLU A 19 0.19 -5.47 -13.28
CA GLU A 19 0.27 -4.49 -12.19
C GLU A 19 -0.96 -4.52 -11.27
N SER A 20 -0.75 -4.89 -10.01
CA SER A 20 -1.82 -5.08 -9.03
C SER A 20 -2.76 -3.88 -8.93
N ARG A 21 -2.22 -2.65 -8.90
CA ARG A 21 -3.02 -1.42 -8.83
C ARG A 21 -3.84 -1.16 -10.09
N ALA A 22 -3.30 -1.46 -11.28
CA ALA A 22 -4.03 -1.29 -12.53
C ALA A 22 -5.16 -2.33 -12.65
N ILE A 23 -4.89 -3.58 -12.25
CA ILE A 23 -5.89 -4.64 -12.12
C ILE A 23 -7.00 -4.23 -11.15
N SER A 24 -6.65 -3.71 -9.96
CA SER A 24 -7.62 -3.23 -8.98
C SER A 24 -8.48 -2.09 -9.54
N LYS A 25 -7.88 -1.08 -10.18
CA LYS A 25 -8.63 0.01 -10.85
C LYS A 25 -9.61 -0.55 -11.89
N TYR A 26 -9.19 -1.53 -12.68
CA TYR A 26 -10.06 -2.17 -13.66
C TYR A 26 -11.25 -2.88 -13.01
N ILE A 27 -11.01 -3.71 -11.99
CA ILE A 27 -12.07 -4.45 -11.28
C ILE A 27 -13.08 -3.48 -10.67
N LEU A 28 -12.62 -2.40 -10.04
CA LEU A 28 -13.49 -1.38 -9.45
C LEU A 28 -14.33 -0.65 -10.51
N ARG A 29 -13.72 -0.29 -11.65
CA ARG A 29 -14.44 0.34 -12.78
C ARG A 29 -15.49 -0.59 -13.35
N LYS A 30 -15.13 -1.86 -13.60
CA LYS A 30 -16.05 -2.87 -14.13
C LYS A 30 -17.23 -3.10 -13.18
N GLY A 31 -16.98 -3.07 -11.88
CA GLY A 31 -18.00 -3.21 -10.85
C GLY A 31 -18.80 -1.94 -10.53
N GLY A 32 -18.51 -0.80 -11.16
CA GLY A 32 -19.17 0.49 -10.84
C GLY A 32 -18.91 0.97 -9.42
N SER A 33 -17.76 0.63 -8.84
CA SER A 33 -17.42 1.00 -7.46
C SER A 33 -17.08 2.48 -7.33
N ASP A 34 -17.54 3.09 -6.24
CA ASP A 34 -17.24 4.48 -5.90
C ASP A 34 -15.86 4.68 -5.23
N LEU A 35 -15.10 3.60 -4.98
CA LEU A 35 -13.75 3.66 -4.38
C LEU A 35 -12.71 4.42 -5.25
N LEU A 36 -13.06 4.72 -6.50
CA LEU A 36 -12.25 5.54 -7.41
C LEU A 36 -12.77 6.98 -7.56
N ARG A 37 -13.94 7.29 -6.97
CA ARG A 37 -14.57 8.62 -6.99
C ARG A 37 -14.69 9.25 -8.38
N GLN A 38 -14.92 8.43 -9.42
CA GLN A 38 -14.82 8.86 -10.83
C GLN A 38 -15.87 9.91 -11.22
N SER A 39 -16.95 10.05 -10.45
CA SER A 39 -17.96 11.09 -10.66
C SER A 39 -17.49 12.49 -10.24
N ASN A 40 -16.37 12.61 -9.53
CA ASN A 40 -15.80 13.88 -9.10
C ASN A 40 -14.32 13.96 -9.49
N LEU A 41 -14.00 14.88 -10.42
CA LEU A 41 -12.64 15.05 -10.94
C LEU A 41 -11.60 15.32 -9.84
N SER A 42 -11.93 16.17 -8.86
CA SER A 42 -10.99 16.55 -7.81
C SER A 42 -10.73 15.41 -6.83
N GLU A 43 -11.78 14.66 -6.46
CA GLU A 43 -11.65 13.52 -5.56
C GLU A 43 -10.90 12.37 -6.25
N SER A 44 -11.27 12.03 -7.49
CA SER A 44 -10.56 11.03 -8.29
C SER A 44 -9.08 11.38 -8.46
N ALA A 45 -8.74 12.65 -8.71
CA ALA A 45 -7.35 13.08 -8.81
C ALA A 45 -6.61 12.92 -7.47
N THR A 46 -7.29 13.16 -6.34
CA THR A 46 -6.70 13.00 -5.01
C THR A 46 -6.45 11.52 -4.68
N VAL A 47 -7.39 10.63 -5.05
CA VAL A 47 -7.20 9.17 -4.96
C VAL A 47 -5.98 8.73 -5.78
N ASP A 48 -5.85 9.22 -7.01
CA ASP A 48 -4.71 8.89 -7.87
C ASP A 48 -3.38 9.37 -7.26
N VAL A 49 -3.33 10.59 -6.69
CA VAL A 49 -2.14 11.10 -6.00
C VAL A 49 -1.73 10.19 -4.86
N TRP A 50 -2.67 9.79 -3.99
CA TRP A 50 -2.32 8.98 -2.82
C TRP A 50 -2.03 7.52 -3.16
N LEU A 51 -2.56 6.99 -4.26
CA LEU A 51 -2.11 5.71 -4.82
C LEU A 51 -0.66 5.75 -5.28
N GLU A 52 -0.24 6.84 -5.92
CA GLU A 52 1.16 6.99 -6.33
C GLU A 52 2.07 7.24 -5.13
N VAL A 53 1.62 7.99 -4.11
CA VAL A 53 2.36 8.15 -2.85
C VAL A 53 2.54 6.81 -2.13
N GLU A 54 1.49 6.00 -2.07
CA GLU A 54 1.54 4.65 -1.52
C GLU A 54 2.57 3.80 -2.28
N ASN A 55 2.50 3.77 -3.61
CA ASN A 55 3.44 2.99 -4.42
C ASN A 55 4.90 3.45 -4.27
N ALA A 56 5.15 4.76 -4.37
CA ALA A 56 6.49 5.34 -4.44
C ALA A 56 7.19 5.41 -3.08
N HIS A 57 6.45 5.62 -2.00
CA HIS A 57 7.02 5.88 -0.67
C HIS A 57 6.73 4.76 0.32
N PHE A 58 5.48 4.34 0.45
CA PHE A 58 5.09 3.32 1.42
C PHE A 58 5.52 1.92 0.97
N ASN A 59 5.03 1.46 -0.18
CA ASN A 59 5.32 0.13 -0.71
C ASN A 59 6.81 -0.04 -1.07
N SER A 60 7.45 1.00 -1.61
CA SER A 60 8.89 0.99 -1.89
C SER A 60 9.75 0.76 -0.64
N ALA A 61 9.35 1.30 0.51
CA ALA A 61 10.01 1.03 1.79
C ALA A 61 9.57 -0.31 2.41
N MET A 62 8.30 -0.67 2.28
CA MET A 62 7.73 -1.87 2.90
C MET A 62 8.19 -3.16 2.21
N SER A 63 8.28 -3.16 0.89
CA SER A 63 8.59 -4.37 0.09
C SER A 63 9.96 -4.99 0.47
N PRO A 64 11.07 -4.23 0.61
CA PRO A 64 12.33 -4.77 1.11
C PRO A 64 12.24 -5.33 2.54
N ILE A 65 11.46 -4.69 3.43
CA ILE A 65 11.27 -5.16 4.81
C ILE A 65 10.58 -6.52 4.77
N ILE A 66 9.46 -6.64 4.06
CA ILE A 66 8.72 -7.91 3.92
C ILE A 66 9.61 -8.98 3.29
N PHE A 67 10.36 -8.63 2.25
CA PHE A 67 11.24 -9.59 1.58
C PHE A 67 12.29 -10.15 2.53
N GLN A 68 12.97 -9.29 3.29
CA GLN A 68 14.01 -9.71 4.24
C GLN A 68 13.43 -10.41 5.48
N SER A 69 12.33 -9.91 6.03
CA SER A 69 11.74 -10.46 7.26
C SER A 69 10.96 -11.76 7.03
N PHE A 70 10.42 -11.98 5.83
CA PHE A 70 9.51 -13.11 5.57
C PHE A 70 9.96 -13.98 4.41
N VAL A 71 10.25 -13.37 3.24
CA VAL A 71 10.50 -14.15 2.01
C VAL A 71 11.84 -14.92 2.08
N VAL A 72 12.91 -14.21 2.45
CA VAL A 72 14.27 -14.78 2.57
C VAL A 72 14.31 -15.98 3.55
N PRO A 73 13.87 -15.85 4.81
CA PRO A 73 13.94 -16.96 5.76
C PRO A 73 12.93 -18.08 5.46
N SER A 74 11.73 -17.76 4.97
CA SER A 74 10.67 -18.78 4.82
C SER A 74 10.73 -19.55 3.50
N PHE A 75 11.25 -18.94 2.43
CA PHE A 75 11.20 -19.53 1.08
C PHE A 75 12.55 -19.66 0.39
N LEU A 76 13.54 -18.84 0.77
CA LEU A 76 14.86 -18.84 0.11
C LEU A 76 15.96 -19.50 0.96
N GLY A 77 15.66 -19.85 2.22
CA GLY A 77 16.62 -20.51 3.13
C GLY A 77 17.78 -19.61 3.56
N GLY A 78 17.62 -18.28 3.45
CA GLY A 78 18.63 -17.30 3.86
C GLY A 78 18.34 -16.70 5.23
N GLU A 79 19.27 -15.88 5.72
CA GLU A 79 19.09 -15.09 6.94
C GLU A 79 18.66 -13.66 6.62
N THR A 80 17.88 -13.08 7.53
CA THR A 80 17.40 -11.69 7.44
C THR A 80 18.56 -10.69 7.46
N ASP A 81 18.68 -9.85 6.42
CA ASP A 81 19.61 -8.72 6.43
C ASP A 81 19.04 -7.54 7.23
N MET A 82 19.48 -7.41 8.47
CA MET A 82 19.07 -6.34 9.37
C MET A 82 19.52 -4.94 8.92
N LYS A 83 20.53 -4.81 8.04
CA LYS A 83 20.92 -3.51 7.49
C LYS A 83 19.85 -3.00 6.53
N ILE A 84 19.38 -3.86 5.62
CA ILE A 84 18.30 -3.53 4.67
C ILE A 84 17.02 -3.18 5.43
N ILE A 85 16.68 -3.94 6.49
CA ILE A 85 15.51 -3.64 7.31
C ILE A 85 15.62 -2.25 7.94
N LYS A 86 16.74 -1.94 8.61
CA LYS A 86 16.92 -0.65 9.30
C LYS A 86 16.83 0.52 8.32
N GLU A 87 17.51 0.43 7.17
CA GLU A 87 17.49 1.48 6.15
C GLU A 87 16.07 1.76 5.64
N ASN A 88 15.26 0.71 5.42
CA ASN A 88 13.91 0.89 4.92
C ASN A 88 12.89 1.23 6.00
N LEU A 89 13.13 0.85 7.27
CA LEU A 89 12.34 1.34 8.40
C LEU A 89 12.46 2.86 8.55
N GLU A 90 13.64 3.44 8.34
CA GLU A 90 13.79 4.90 8.36
C GLU A 90 13.04 5.57 7.21
N LYS A 91 13.11 5.02 5.98
CA LYS A 91 12.30 5.53 4.85
C LYS A 91 10.80 5.43 5.13
N LEU A 92 10.37 4.31 5.72
CA LEU A 92 8.98 4.09 6.09
C LEU A 92 8.53 5.13 7.13
N LYS A 93 9.33 5.39 8.17
CA LYS A 93 9.03 6.44 9.16
C LYS A 93 8.84 7.80 8.50
N THR A 94 9.73 8.21 7.59
CA THR A 94 9.58 9.48 6.86
C THR A 94 8.27 9.53 6.06
N ALA A 95 7.88 8.43 5.42
CA ALA A 95 6.59 8.36 4.74
C ALA A 95 5.43 8.50 5.74
N LEU A 96 5.48 7.79 6.87
CA LEU A 96 4.44 7.80 7.90
C LEU A 96 4.29 9.17 8.60
N GLU A 97 5.35 9.97 8.71
CA GLU A 97 5.25 11.36 9.20
C GLU A 97 4.38 12.24 8.29
N VAL A 98 4.50 12.06 6.96
CA VAL A 98 3.63 12.74 5.99
C VAL A 98 2.18 12.26 6.13
N TYR A 99 1.99 10.98 6.41
CA TYR A 99 0.66 10.38 6.60
C TYR A 99 0.01 10.91 7.87
N GLU A 100 0.75 11.00 8.98
CA GLU A 100 0.25 11.59 10.22
C GLU A 100 -0.18 13.05 10.01
N ALA A 101 0.65 13.86 9.34
CA ALA A 101 0.31 15.24 9.06
C ALA A 101 -0.98 15.36 8.21
N ARG A 102 -1.19 14.44 7.26
CA ARG A 102 -2.40 14.36 6.44
C ARG A 102 -3.62 13.93 7.25
N LEU A 103 -3.51 12.82 7.96
CA LEU A 103 -4.58 12.19 8.75
C LEU A 103 -4.94 12.97 10.02
N SER A 104 -4.10 13.91 10.45
CA SER A 104 -4.47 14.87 11.50
C SER A 104 -5.55 15.86 11.05
N ARG A 105 -5.81 15.97 9.73
CA ARG A 105 -6.73 16.95 9.13
C ARG A 105 -7.90 16.31 8.39
N LEU A 106 -7.76 15.05 7.98
CA LEU A 106 -8.72 14.33 7.14
C LEU A 106 -8.90 12.92 7.70
N LYS A 107 -10.07 12.33 7.51
CA LYS A 107 -10.34 10.99 8.02
C LYS A 107 -9.56 9.89 7.27
N TYR A 108 -9.36 10.06 5.96
CA TYR A 108 -8.62 9.16 5.08
C TYR A 108 -7.62 9.96 4.23
N LEU A 109 -6.73 9.26 3.52
CA LEU A 109 -5.66 9.90 2.78
C LEU A 109 -6.19 10.77 1.63
N ALA A 110 -7.17 10.26 0.87
CA ALA A 110 -7.77 11.03 -0.21
C ALA A 110 -8.84 12.05 0.23
N GLY A 111 -9.33 12.00 1.48
CA GLY A 111 -10.37 12.90 1.97
C GLY A 111 -11.16 12.32 3.14
N ASP A 112 -12.45 12.61 3.19
CA ASP A 112 -13.36 12.10 4.24
C ASP A 112 -14.18 10.87 3.78
N PHE A 113 -13.63 10.11 2.83
CA PHE A 113 -14.19 8.88 2.29
C PHE A 113 -13.09 7.81 2.16
N VAL A 114 -13.46 6.54 2.27
CA VAL A 114 -12.57 5.42 1.96
C VAL A 114 -12.42 5.31 0.45
N SER A 115 -11.21 5.05 -0.03
CA SER A 115 -10.93 4.84 -1.46
C SER A 115 -9.88 3.76 -1.73
N LEU A 116 -9.58 3.51 -3.00
CA LEU A 116 -8.66 2.44 -3.42
C LEU A 116 -7.27 2.59 -2.81
N GLU A 117 -6.78 3.81 -2.57
CA GLU A 117 -5.49 4.02 -1.89
C GLU A 117 -5.49 3.38 -0.51
N ASP A 118 -6.54 3.54 0.31
CA ASP A 118 -6.58 2.96 1.66
C ASP A 118 -6.46 1.43 1.59
N ILE A 119 -7.22 0.82 0.67
CA ILE A 119 -7.22 -0.63 0.44
C ILE A 119 -5.85 -1.11 -0.06
N SER A 120 -5.15 -0.30 -0.87
CA SER A 120 -3.86 -0.66 -1.46
C SER A 120 -2.74 -0.78 -0.43
N HIS A 121 -2.86 -0.15 0.74
CA HIS A 121 -1.90 -0.29 1.84
C HIS A 121 -2.03 -1.64 2.58
N PHE A 122 -3.23 -2.24 2.56
CA PHE A 122 -3.56 -3.39 3.40
C PHE A 122 -2.64 -4.61 3.21
N PRO A 123 -2.33 -5.05 1.97
CA PRO A 123 -1.50 -6.25 1.79
C PRO A 123 -0.13 -6.12 2.45
N ALA A 124 0.53 -4.97 2.30
CA ALA A 124 1.85 -4.76 2.84
C ALA A 124 1.81 -4.52 4.37
N ALA A 125 0.79 -3.81 4.86
CA ALA A 125 0.56 -3.64 6.30
C ALA A 125 0.30 -4.98 7.00
N TYR A 126 -0.47 -5.88 6.40
CA TYR A 126 -0.78 -7.20 6.95
C TYR A 126 0.48 -8.02 7.24
N TYR A 127 1.44 -8.07 6.29
CA TYR A 127 2.71 -8.76 6.51
C TYR A 127 3.55 -8.13 7.62
N LEU A 128 3.56 -6.79 7.72
CA LEU A 128 4.31 -6.11 8.76
C LEU A 128 3.71 -6.34 10.16
N LEU A 129 2.38 -6.36 10.28
CA LEU A 129 1.68 -6.64 11.53
C LEU A 129 1.98 -8.05 12.08
N GLY A 130 2.25 -9.02 11.21
CA GLY A 130 2.70 -10.35 11.60
C GLY A 130 4.18 -10.43 12.00
N GLY A 131 4.94 -9.34 11.87
CA GLY A 131 6.40 -9.31 12.07
C GLY A 131 6.85 -8.51 13.31
N PRO A 132 8.15 -8.57 13.65
CA PRO A 132 8.71 -7.92 14.84
C PRO A 132 8.74 -6.38 14.77
N HIS A 133 8.38 -5.79 13.62
CA HIS A 133 8.43 -4.36 13.36
C HIS A 133 7.03 -3.71 13.26
N ALA A 134 5.96 -4.44 13.62
CA ALA A 134 4.58 -3.97 13.60
C ALA A 134 4.37 -2.63 14.33
N SER A 135 5.13 -2.37 15.40
CA SER A 135 5.02 -1.16 16.21
C SER A 135 5.21 0.15 15.44
N VAL A 136 5.90 0.13 14.29
CA VAL A 136 6.10 1.32 13.47
C VAL A 136 4.78 1.87 12.90
N LEU A 137 3.78 1.01 12.66
CA LEU A 137 2.45 1.42 12.18
C LEU A 137 1.61 2.11 13.26
N TYR A 138 1.99 1.94 14.53
CA TYR A 138 1.31 2.52 15.70
C TYR A 138 2.10 3.67 16.34
N ALA A 139 3.18 4.10 15.70
CA ALA A 139 4.05 5.15 16.23
C ALA A 139 3.38 6.54 16.25
N PHE A 140 2.29 6.71 15.50
CA PHE A 140 1.58 7.97 15.33
C PHE A 140 0.08 7.83 15.62
N GLY A 141 -0.53 8.86 16.22
CA GLY A 141 -1.88 8.77 16.79
C GLY A 141 -2.98 8.70 15.73
N SER A 142 -2.93 9.58 14.72
CA SER A 142 -3.91 9.56 13.63
C SER A 142 -3.73 8.33 12.74
N LEU A 143 -2.48 7.93 12.48
CA LEU A 143 -2.17 6.69 11.75
C LEU A 143 -2.71 5.43 12.45
N SER A 144 -2.55 5.35 13.77
CA SER A 144 -3.07 4.22 14.55
C SER A 144 -4.59 4.13 14.47
N SER A 145 -5.29 5.26 14.39
CA SER A 145 -6.75 5.30 14.27
C SER A 145 -7.19 4.84 12.88
N TRP A 146 -6.55 5.36 11.84
CA TRP A 146 -6.78 4.96 10.44
C TRP A 146 -6.54 3.46 10.20
N THR A 147 -5.43 2.91 10.72
CA THR A 147 -5.12 1.47 10.58
C THR A 147 -6.09 0.55 11.33
N SER A 148 -6.75 1.05 12.38
CA SER A 148 -7.68 0.26 13.21
C SER A 148 -9.15 0.36 12.75
N GLY A 149 -9.44 1.16 11.72
CA GLY A 149 -10.78 1.31 11.15
C GLY A 149 -11.76 2.12 12.01
N ALA A 150 -11.26 3.04 12.85
CA ALA A 150 -12.08 3.89 13.74
C ALA A 150 -12.38 5.27 13.12
#